data_AF-A0A074VPA4-F1
#
_entry.id   AF-A0A074VPA4-F1
#
_cell.length_a   1.000
_cell.length_b   1.000
_cell.length_c   1.000
_cell.angle_alpha   90.00
_cell.angle_beta   90.00
_cell.angle_gamma   90.00
#
_symmetry.space_group_name_H-M   'P 1'
#
loop_
_entity.id
_entity.type
_entity.pdbx_description
1 polymer ?
#
loop_
_entity_poly.entity_id
_entity_poly.type
_entity_poly.pdbx_seq_one_letter_code
_entity_poly.pdbx_strand_id
1 'polypeptide(L)'
;MGRELQKKKNRSSVSKVTQKAKSKKKLLQNPIIAANWNQKETLSQNYRRLGLVSKLNHPTGGVEKTSKTLVEAESGLAPEPTPDNLNISTKLPTTINISEVKIKRDPKTGAILEVLDQKKANPLNDPLNDIEDSDDEGWQGFVNEHGVLDGARQGGNAKTDVVRQLEEQAARPIKKAPRKQSEREEEWIERLVQKHGDDYLAMARDMKLNPMQQSVGDLKKRVKKWNAKQQS
;
A
#
# COMPACT_ATOMS: atom_id res chain seq x y z
N MET A 1 46.52 -14.07 -1.25
CA MET A 1 47.48 -14.17 -2.38
C MET A 1 48.38 -15.42 -2.32
N GLY A 2 48.13 -16.39 -1.41
CA GLY A 2 49.00 -17.56 -1.24
C GLY A 2 48.77 -18.73 -2.21
N ARG A 3 47.63 -18.77 -2.91
CA ARG A 3 47.23 -19.93 -3.73
C ARG A 3 48.05 -20.01 -5.02
N GLU A 4 48.78 -21.11 -5.20
CA GLU A 4 49.60 -21.47 -6.38
C GLU A 4 48.91 -21.17 -7.71
N LEU A 5 47.65 -21.60 -7.88
CA LEU A 5 46.87 -21.36 -9.10
C LEU A 5 46.64 -19.87 -9.39
N GLN A 6 46.48 -19.06 -8.36
CA GLN A 6 46.26 -17.63 -8.51
C GLN A 6 47.59 -16.91 -8.81
N LYS A 7 48.71 -17.39 -8.26
CA LYS A 7 50.06 -16.95 -8.65
C LYS A 7 50.36 -17.31 -10.11
N LYS A 8 50.02 -18.52 -10.55
CA LYS A 8 50.18 -18.96 -11.95
C LYS A 8 49.33 -18.11 -12.92
N LYS A 9 48.08 -17.82 -12.56
CA LYS A 9 47.19 -16.91 -13.32
C LYS A 9 47.71 -15.47 -13.38
N ASN A 10 48.35 -14.98 -12.32
CA ASN A 10 48.93 -13.64 -12.31
C ASN A 10 50.26 -13.57 -13.08
N ARG A 11 50.99 -14.69 -13.20
CA ARG A 11 52.25 -14.80 -13.94
C ARG A 11 52.05 -15.07 -15.43
N SER A 12 50.93 -15.66 -15.84
CA SER A 12 50.65 -15.90 -17.26
C SER A 12 50.43 -14.59 -18.01
N SER A 13 50.91 -14.48 -19.24
CA SER A 13 50.67 -13.36 -20.16
C SER A 13 49.23 -13.28 -20.70
N VAL A 14 48.37 -14.21 -20.27
CA VAL A 14 46.96 -14.28 -20.64
C VAL A 14 46.18 -13.20 -19.88
N SER A 15 45.39 -12.42 -20.61
CA SER A 15 44.53 -11.39 -20.01
C SER A 15 43.51 -12.03 -19.04
N LYS A 16 43.31 -11.38 -17.89
CA LYS A 16 42.36 -11.85 -16.90
C LYS A 16 40.94 -11.67 -17.43
N VAL A 17 40.19 -12.77 -17.56
CA VAL A 17 38.74 -12.71 -17.83
C VAL A 17 38.07 -12.02 -16.64
N THR A 18 37.59 -10.80 -16.86
CA THR A 18 36.86 -10.01 -15.88
C THR A 18 35.41 -9.87 -16.32
N GLN A 19 34.49 -9.93 -15.38
CA GLN A 19 33.09 -9.62 -15.63
C GLN A 19 32.88 -8.11 -15.45
N LYS A 20 31.99 -7.53 -16.26
CA LYS A 20 31.56 -6.14 -16.10
C LYS A 20 30.86 -5.98 -14.75
N ALA A 21 31.09 -4.84 -14.09
CA ALA A 21 30.41 -4.51 -12.85
C ALA A 21 28.89 -4.48 -13.04
N LYS A 22 28.13 -4.78 -11.97
CA LYS A 22 26.66 -4.74 -11.99
C LYS A 22 26.18 -3.34 -12.36
N SER A 23 25.26 -3.25 -13.32
CA SER A 23 24.69 -1.96 -13.72
C SER A 23 23.81 -1.39 -12.60
N LYS A 24 23.85 -0.08 -12.39
CA LYS A 24 23.00 0.64 -11.42
C LYS A 24 21.63 1.07 -11.99
N LYS A 25 21.30 0.63 -13.21
CA LYS A 25 20.05 1.02 -13.89
C LYS A 25 18.86 0.37 -13.18
N LYS A 26 17.85 1.16 -12.86
CA LYS A 26 16.59 0.67 -12.30
C LYS A 26 15.67 0.27 -13.44
N LEU A 27 15.13 -0.95 -13.40
CA LEU A 27 14.13 -1.42 -14.35
C LEU A 27 12.76 -0.97 -13.86
N LEU A 28 12.22 0.10 -14.45
CA LEU A 28 10.91 0.65 -14.13
C LEU A 28 9.89 0.06 -15.10
N GLN A 29 8.88 -0.66 -14.61
CA GLN A 29 7.88 -1.29 -15.49
C GLN A 29 6.88 -0.28 -16.08
N ASN A 30 6.55 0.78 -15.35
CA ASN A 30 5.56 1.76 -15.79
C ASN A 30 6.21 2.89 -16.60
N PRO A 31 5.75 3.17 -17.84
CA PRO A 31 6.33 4.21 -18.68
C PRO A 31 6.16 5.64 -18.11
N ILE A 32 5.07 5.94 -17.41
CA ILE A 32 4.85 7.26 -16.79
C ILE A 32 5.92 7.51 -15.73
N ILE A 33 6.15 6.53 -14.86
CA ILE A 33 7.14 6.64 -13.77
C ILE A 33 8.55 6.71 -14.37
N ALA A 34 8.82 5.91 -15.41
CA ALA A 34 10.11 5.91 -16.09
C ALA A 34 10.46 7.26 -16.73
N ALA A 35 9.50 7.93 -17.35
CA ALA A 35 9.70 9.26 -17.94
C ALA A 35 10.03 10.33 -16.88
N ASN A 36 9.44 10.20 -15.68
CA ASN A 36 9.60 11.16 -14.60
C ASN A 36 10.65 10.73 -13.57
N TRP A 37 11.50 9.73 -13.85
CA TRP A 37 12.48 9.22 -12.89
C TRP A 37 13.81 9.96 -12.94
N ASN A 38 14.25 10.52 -11.81
CA ASN A 38 15.57 11.16 -11.72
C ASN A 38 16.61 10.19 -11.14
N GLN A 39 17.63 9.84 -11.93
CA GLN A 39 18.68 8.91 -11.49
C GLN A 39 19.59 9.49 -10.39
N LYS A 40 19.63 10.81 -10.21
CA LYS A 40 20.45 11.47 -9.19
C LYS A 40 19.80 11.46 -7.81
N GLU A 41 18.48 11.32 -7.75
CA GLU A 41 17.70 11.27 -6.52
C GLU A 41 17.65 9.83 -5.96
N THR A 42 17.50 9.72 -4.65
CA THR A 42 17.23 8.42 -4.00
C THR A 42 15.83 7.91 -4.38
N LEU A 43 15.53 6.65 -4.01
CA LEU A 43 14.20 6.09 -4.23
C LEU A 43 13.15 6.90 -3.47
N SER A 44 13.34 7.09 -2.15
CA SER A 44 12.39 7.86 -1.32
C SER A 44 12.20 9.30 -1.82
N GLN A 45 13.27 9.97 -2.27
CA GLN A 45 13.19 11.32 -2.83
C GLN A 45 12.33 11.37 -4.11
N ASN A 46 12.58 10.44 -5.04
CA ASN A 46 11.81 10.37 -6.28
C ASN A 46 10.33 10.11 -5.99
N TYR A 47 10.01 9.10 -5.18
CA TYR A 47 8.62 8.78 -4.86
C TYR A 47 7.92 9.96 -4.17
N ARG A 48 8.58 10.61 -3.20
CA ARG A 48 8.08 11.84 -2.58
C ARG A 48 7.79 12.95 -3.61
N ARG A 49 8.72 13.20 -4.54
CA ARG A 49 8.54 14.20 -5.61
C ARG A 49 7.39 13.84 -6.55
N LEU A 50 7.21 12.56 -6.84
CA LEU A 50 6.10 12.06 -7.65
C LEU A 50 4.76 12.11 -6.92
N GLY A 51 4.73 12.33 -5.59
CA GLY A 51 3.52 12.24 -4.77
C GLY A 51 3.11 10.80 -4.47
N LEU A 52 4.04 9.85 -4.57
CA LEU A 52 3.86 8.45 -4.24
C LEU A 52 4.57 8.12 -2.94
N VAL A 53 4.10 7.09 -2.24
CA VAL A 53 4.71 6.62 -1.00
C VAL A 53 5.76 5.55 -1.31
N SER A 54 6.98 5.69 -0.78
CA SER A 54 8.03 4.66 -0.89
C SER A 54 7.84 3.51 0.11
N LYS A 55 7.45 3.81 1.34
CA LYS A 55 7.19 2.84 2.41
C LYS A 55 5.90 3.18 3.13
N LEU A 56 5.02 2.19 3.25
CA LEU A 56 3.69 2.36 3.86
C LEU A 56 3.79 2.67 5.37
N ASN A 57 4.62 1.91 6.09
CA ASN A 57 4.80 2.06 7.53
C ASN A 57 5.83 3.15 7.86
N HIS A 58 5.81 3.60 9.12
CA HIS A 58 6.78 4.55 9.64
C HIS A 58 8.23 4.09 9.35
N PRO A 59 9.11 4.97 8.83
CA PRO A 59 10.50 4.68 8.61
C PRO A 59 11.23 4.60 9.94
N THR A 60 12.15 3.65 10.08
CA THR A 60 13.00 3.58 11.28
C THR A 60 14.14 4.58 11.13
N GLY A 61 14.35 5.43 12.14
CA GLY A 61 15.37 6.48 12.12
C GLY A 61 14.89 7.80 11.50
N GLY A 62 15.83 8.71 11.25
CA GLY A 62 15.53 10.05 10.74
C GLY A 62 15.26 10.06 9.23
N VAL A 63 14.22 10.79 8.82
CA VAL A 63 13.95 11.11 7.41
C VAL A 63 14.59 12.45 7.09
N GLU A 64 15.09 12.61 5.86
CA GLU A 64 15.60 13.89 5.37
C GLU A 64 14.48 14.95 5.40
N LYS A 65 14.76 16.11 6.00
CA LYS A 65 13.85 17.25 6.00
C LYS A 65 14.19 18.15 4.83
N THR A 66 13.29 18.26 3.86
CA THR A 66 13.46 19.20 2.75
C THR A 66 13.10 20.62 3.20
N SER A 67 13.61 21.66 2.53
CA SER A 67 13.26 23.05 2.86
C SER A 67 11.76 23.30 2.84
N LYS A 68 11.03 22.67 1.93
CA LYS A 68 9.56 22.70 1.89
C LYS A 68 8.94 22.13 3.16
N THR A 69 9.40 20.95 3.57
CA THR A 69 8.95 20.29 4.81
C THR A 69 9.26 21.12 6.04
N LEU A 70 10.41 21.82 6.06
CA LEU A 70 10.77 22.71 7.18
C LEU A 70 9.85 23.93 7.24
N VAL A 71 9.59 24.57 6.10
CA VAL A 71 8.68 25.71 6.00
C VAL A 71 7.23 25.30 6.36
N GLU A 72 6.78 24.15 5.88
CA GLU A 72 5.46 23.60 6.19
C GLU A 72 5.31 23.29 7.69
N ALA A 73 6.37 22.73 8.32
CA ALA A 73 6.42 22.51 9.76
C ALA A 73 6.39 23.82 10.56
N GLU A 74 7.13 24.86 10.13
CA GLU A 74 7.10 26.19 10.76
C GLU A 74 5.74 26.87 10.62
N SER A 75 5.03 26.63 9.53
CA SER A 75 3.70 27.20 9.28
C SER A 75 2.54 26.51 10.02
N GLY A 76 2.81 25.46 10.81
CA GLY A 76 1.80 24.73 11.59
C GLY A 76 0.76 23.99 10.74
N LEU A 77 1.00 23.86 9.43
CA LEU A 77 0.11 23.18 8.48
C LEU A 77 0.52 21.71 8.26
N ALA A 78 1.70 21.33 8.76
CA ALA A 78 2.12 19.94 8.77
C ALA A 78 1.29 19.16 9.80
N PRO A 79 0.85 17.93 9.48
CA PRO A 79 0.32 17.04 10.51
C PRO A 79 1.40 16.84 11.57
N GLU A 80 1.07 17.15 12.83
CA GLU A 80 1.93 16.85 13.97
C GLU A 80 2.33 15.38 13.89
N PRO A 81 3.64 15.04 13.94
CA PRO A 81 4.04 13.65 13.93
C PRO A 81 3.39 12.99 15.14
N THR A 82 2.59 11.94 14.91
CA THR A 82 2.04 11.13 16.01
C THR A 82 3.19 10.78 16.94
N PRO A 83 3.15 11.17 18.22
CA PRO A 83 4.24 10.86 19.12
C PRO A 83 4.40 9.34 19.10
N ASP A 84 5.63 8.89 18.81
CA ASP A 84 5.97 7.49 18.89
C ASP A 84 5.96 7.16 20.39
N ASN A 85 4.77 6.94 20.95
CA ASN A 85 4.51 6.79 22.40
C ASN A 85 5.23 5.57 22.98
N LEU A 86 5.83 4.73 22.13
CA LEU A 86 6.65 3.57 22.50
C LEU A 86 8.17 3.88 22.43
N ASN A 87 8.56 5.05 21.94
CA ASN A 87 9.96 5.44 21.85
C ASN A 87 10.41 6.10 23.17
N ILE A 88 11.09 5.31 24.00
CA ILE A 88 11.71 5.79 25.23
C ILE A 88 12.88 6.73 24.86
N SER A 89 12.62 8.04 24.84
CA SER A 89 13.68 9.03 24.68
C SER A 89 14.62 8.98 25.88
N THR A 90 15.89 8.68 25.65
CA THR A 90 16.94 8.64 26.69
C THR A 90 17.31 10.04 27.21
N LYS A 91 16.79 11.10 26.58
CA LYS A 91 17.04 12.49 26.99
C LYS A 91 15.94 12.94 27.93
N LEU A 92 16.34 13.32 29.14
CA LEU A 92 15.43 13.93 30.10
C LEU A 92 14.92 15.27 29.54
N PRO A 93 13.63 15.60 29.72
CA PRO A 93 13.06 16.86 29.25
C PRO A 93 13.75 18.04 29.93
N THR A 94 14.24 18.99 29.13
CA THR A 94 14.89 20.22 29.63
C THR A 94 13.88 21.30 30.02
N THR A 95 12.63 21.17 29.56
CA THR A 95 11.53 22.08 29.89
C THR A 95 10.74 21.49 31.06
N ILE A 96 10.79 22.16 32.20
CA ILE A 96 9.97 21.80 33.36
C ILE A 96 8.59 22.43 33.15
N ASN A 97 7.57 21.59 32.97
CA ASN A 97 6.18 22.06 32.98
C ASN A 97 5.83 22.42 34.42
N ILE A 98 5.88 23.72 34.73
CA ILE A 98 5.51 24.25 36.03
C ILE A 98 3.98 24.11 36.14
N SER A 99 3.52 23.23 37.01
CA SER A 99 2.09 23.03 37.29
C SER A 99 1.71 23.69 38.60
N GLU A 100 0.56 24.35 38.61
CA GLU A 100 0.00 24.97 39.81
C GLU A 100 -0.94 23.98 40.49
N VAL A 101 -0.71 23.71 41.78
CA VAL A 101 -1.54 22.79 42.57
C VAL A 101 -2.20 23.56 43.72
N LYS A 102 -3.47 23.25 43.99
CA LYS A 102 -4.22 23.84 45.10
C LYS A 102 -3.90 23.08 46.39
N ILE A 103 -3.40 23.79 47.39
CA ILE A 103 -3.00 23.22 48.68
C ILE A 103 -3.90 23.77 49.79
N LYS A 104 -4.44 22.88 50.61
CA LYS A 104 -5.15 23.26 51.84
C LYS A 104 -4.17 23.26 53.01
N ARG A 105 -4.00 24.42 53.65
CA ARG A 105 -3.09 24.63 54.79
C ARG A 105 -3.85 24.87 56.08
N ASP A 106 -3.26 24.45 57.19
CA ASP A 106 -3.79 24.72 58.51
C ASP A 106 -3.70 26.22 58.85
N PRO A 107 -4.78 26.85 59.34
CA PRO A 107 -4.85 28.29 59.51
C PRO A 107 -3.97 28.84 60.65
N LYS A 108 -3.55 27.99 61.60
CA LYS A 108 -2.78 28.42 62.78
C LYS A 108 -1.28 28.10 62.68
N THR A 109 -0.92 27.02 62.01
CA THR A 109 0.45 26.48 61.96
C THR A 109 1.07 26.56 60.57
N GLY A 110 0.27 26.82 59.52
CA GLY A 110 0.75 26.88 58.14
C GLY A 110 1.21 25.53 57.55
N ALA A 111 1.04 24.44 58.30
CA ALA A 111 1.36 23.09 57.85
C ALA A 111 0.43 22.67 56.70
N ILE A 112 0.98 21.91 55.74
CA ILE A 112 0.22 21.40 54.59
C ILE A 112 -0.60 20.20 55.07
N LEU A 113 -1.93 20.30 55.00
CA LEU A 113 -2.83 19.21 55.37
C LEU A 113 -3.17 18.32 54.18
N GLU A 114 -3.48 18.92 53.04
CA GLU A 114 -4.02 18.19 51.89
C GLU A 114 -3.59 18.88 50.59
N VAL A 115 -3.02 18.10 49.69
CA VAL A 115 -2.70 18.51 48.32
C VAL A 115 -3.83 18.00 47.44
N LEU A 116 -4.67 18.91 46.94
CA LEU A 116 -5.81 18.57 46.09
C LEU A 116 -5.32 18.45 44.65
N ASP A 117 -4.71 17.31 44.32
CA ASP A 117 -4.39 16.96 42.94
C ASP A 117 -5.60 16.29 42.28
N GLN A 118 -5.88 16.67 41.03
CA GLN A 118 -6.92 16.03 40.20
C GLN A 118 -6.41 14.79 39.45
N LYS A 119 -5.16 14.35 39.72
CA LYS A 119 -4.55 13.20 39.05
C LYS A 119 -4.92 11.87 39.72
N LYS A 120 -5.09 10.81 38.92
CA LYS A 120 -5.27 9.43 39.42
C LYS A 120 -4.12 9.04 40.34
N ALA A 121 -4.44 8.28 41.38
CA ALA A 121 -3.42 7.76 42.30
C ALA A 121 -2.46 6.82 41.54
N ASN A 122 -1.18 7.20 41.44
CA ASN A 122 -0.11 6.36 40.89
C ASN A 122 0.86 5.93 42.01
N PRO A 123 0.45 5.01 42.91
CA PRO A 123 1.26 4.62 44.06
C PRO A 123 2.53 3.85 43.69
N LEU A 124 2.57 3.24 42.50
CA LEU A 124 3.72 2.48 41.99
C LEU A 124 4.62 3.30 41.06
N ASN A 125 4.29 4.57 40.81
CA ASN A 125 4.95 5.44 39.83
C ASN A 125 5.12 4.77 38.47
N ASP A 126 4.08 4.05 38.02
CA ASP A 126 4.07 3.37 36.73
C ASP A 126 3.94 4.40 35.60
N PRO A 127 4.85 4.43 34.61
CA PRO A 127 4.77 5.35 33.47
C PRO A 127 3.52 5.16 32.60
N LEU A 128 2.80 4.03 32.69
CA LEU A 128 1.61 3.76 31.87
C LEU A 128 0.31 4.37 32.43
N ASN A 129 0.28 4.78 33.70
CA ASN A 129 -0.94 5.27 34.36
C ASN A 129 -1.50 6.58 33.78
N ASP A 130 -0.65 7.37 33.09
CA ASP A 130 -1.04 8.63 32.45
C ASP A 130 -1.58 8.41 31.00
N ILE A 131 -1.42 7.20 30.43
CA ILE A 131 -1.79 6.88 29.04
C ILE A 131 -3.19 6.26 28.96
N GLU A 132 -3.66 5.63 30.04
CA GLU A 132 -4.93 4.89 30.07
C GLU A 132 -6.18 5.79 29.95
N ASP A 133 -6.11 7.08 30.29
CA ASP A 133 -7.24 8.02 30.17
C ASP A 133 -7.39 8.65 28.76
N SER A 134 -6.55 8.29 27.78
CA SER A 134 -6.77 8.66 26.38
C SER A 134 -7.63 7.62 25.64
N ASP A 135 -8.75 7.24 26.26
CA ASP A 135 -9.75 6.33 25.67
C ASP A 135 -10.55 6.97 24.51
N ASP A 136 -10.34 8.26 24.22
CA ASP A 136 -10.91 8.98 23.06
C ASP A 136 -9.93 9.06 21.87
N GLU A 137 -8.73 8.48 21.98
CA GLU A 137 -7.79 8.36 20.87
C GLU A 137 -7.97 7.02 20.15
N GLY A 138 -9.13 6.85 19.51
CA GLY A 138 -9.33 5.80 18.52
C GLY A 138 -8.17 5.78 17.53
N TRP A 139 -7.63 4.60 17.25
CA TRP A 139 -6.47 4.35 16.39
C TRP A 139 -6.37 5.32 15.20
N GLN A 140 -5.50 6.33 15.29
CA GLN A 140 -5.48 7.48 14.37
C GLN A 140 -4.91 7.14 12.98
N GLY A 141 -4.59 5.88 12.68
CA GLY A 141 -3.95 5.49 11.42
C GLY A 141 -2.43 5.58 11.51
N PHE A 142 -1.74 4.78 10.70
CA PHE A 142 -0.28 4.84 10.63
C PHE A 142 0.18 6.07 9.83
N VAL A 143 1.20 6.76 10.33
CA VAL A 143 1.90 7.80 9.57
C VAL A 143 2.93 7.13 8.65
N ASN A 144 2.87 7.46 7.37
CA ASN A 144 3.82 6.93 6.38
C ASN A 144 5.17 7.70 6.38
N GLU A 145 6.15 7.24 5.58
CA GLU A 145 7.47 7.88 5.45
C GLU A 145 7.45 9.35 5.04
N HIS A 146 6.32 9.85 4.55
CA HIS A 146 6.17 11.23 4.12
C HIS A 146 5.34 12.07 5.09
N GLY A 147 5.06 11.56 6.30
CA GLY A 147 4.31 12.29 7.31
C GLY A 147 2.81 12.36 7.03
N VAL A 148 2.30 11.59 6.05
CA VAL A 148 0.87 11.58 5.71
C VAL A 148 0.19 10.47 6.48
N LEU A 149 -0.88 10.83 7.19
CA LEU A 149 -1.74 9.89 7.93
C LEU A 149 -2.53 9.00 6.96
N ASP A 150 -2.53 7.69 7.22
CA ASP A 150 -3.29 6.75 6.41
C ASP A 150 -4.80 7.06 6.44
N GLY A 151 -5.42 7.19 5.28
CA GLY A 151 -6.83 7.61 5.15
C GLY A 151 -7.09 9.12 5.13
N ALA A 152 -6.08 9.98 5.30
CA ALA A 152 -6.24 11.42 5.08
C ALA A 152 -6.58 11.70 3.61
N ARG A 153 -7.78 12.25 3.36
CA ARG A 153 -8.17 12.73 2.02
C ARG A 153 -7.29 13.92 1.66
N GLN A 154 -6.27 13.69 0.85
CA GLN A 154 -5.51 14.78 0.24
C GLN A 154 -6.48 15.67 -0.55
N GLY A 155 -6.62 16.93 -0.15
CA GLY A 155 -7.43 17.91 -0.87
C GLY A 155 -7.00 17.95 -2.34
N GLY A 156 -7.96 18.01 -3.27
CA GLY A 156 -7.74 17.79 -4.70
C GLY A 156 -6.70 18.68 -5.39
N ASN A 157 -6.20 19.73 -4.72
CA ASN A 157 -5.16 20.62 -5.21
C ASN A 157 -3.71 20.12 -4.96
N ALA A 158 -3.53 19.03 -4.19
CA ALA A 158 -2.22 18.47 -3.87
C ALA A 158 -1.76 17.34 -4.80
N LYS A 159 -2.56 16.95 -5.80
CA LYS A 159 -2.24 15.83 -6.69
C LYS A 159 -1.22 16.27 -7.75
N THR A 160 -0.09 15.57 -7.80
CA THR A 160 0.90 15.76 -8.86
C THR A 160 0.34 15.31 -10.21
N ASP A 161 0.85 15.87 -11.32
CA ASP A 161 0.45 15.47 -12.67
C ASP A 161 0.67 13.97 -12.93
N VAL A 162 1.72 13.40 -12.35
CA VAL A 162 2.03 11.97 -12.47
C VAL A 162 0.96 11.11 -11.79
N VAL A 163 0.55 11.48 -10.56
CA VAL A 163 -0.51 10.76 -9.84
C VAL A 163 -1.82 10.86 -10.63
N ARG A 164 -2.17 12.03 -11.16
CA ARG A 164 -3.36 12.22 -12.00
C ARG A 164 -3.36 11.29 -13.22
N GLN A 165 -2.23 11.18 -13.93
CA GLN A 165 -2.09 10.28 -15.08
C GLN A 165 -2.19 8.80 -14.68
N LEU A 166 -1.62 8.43 -13.53
CA LEU A 166 -1.70 7.05 -13.01
C LEU A 166 -3.12 6.69 -12.59
N GLU A 167 -3.84 7.61 -11.94
CA GLU A 167 -5.25 7.45 -11.60
C GLU A 167 -6.11 7.28 -12.87
N GLU A 168 -5.86 8.07 -13.91
CA GLU A 168 -6.55 7.95 -15.20
C GLU A 168 -6.28 6.59 -15.87
N GLN A 169 -5.03 6.12 -15.85
CA GLN A 169 -4.68 4.79 -16.36
C GLN A 169 -5.34 3.66 -15.56
N ALA A 170 -5.42 3.80 -14.23
CA ALA A 170 -6.06 2.81 -13.36
C ALA A 170 -7.59 2.81 -13.52
N ALA A 171 -8.20 3.99 -13.74
CA ALA A 171 -9.64 4.14 -13.97
C ALA A 171 -10.08 3.58 -15.33
N ARG A 172 -9.15 3.37 -16.27
CA ARG A 172 -9.46 2.81 -17.58
C ARG A 172 -10.00 1.38 -17.44
N PRO A 173 -11.25 1.10 -17.86
CA PRO A 173 -11.81 -0.25 -17.74
C PRO A 173 -11.05 -1.21 -18.66
N ILE A 174 -10.62 -2.34 -18.10
CA ILE A 174 -10.05 -3.44 -18.88
C ILE A 174 -11.18 -4.06 -19.71
N LYS A 175 -11.10 -3.89 -21.04
CA LYS A 175 -12.02 -4.54 -21.99
C LYS A 175 -11.77 -6.05 -21.97
N LYS A 176 -12.53 -6.78 -21.16
CA LYS A 176 -12.51 -8.25 -21.15
C LYS A 176 -13.21 -8.74 -22.41
N ALA A 177 -12.50 -9.51 -23.24
CA ALA A 177 -13.13 -10.16 -24.38
C ALA A 177 -14.25 -11.09 -23.90
N PRO A 178 -15.45 -11.05 -24.53
CA PRO A 178 -16.51 -11.98 -24.17
C PRO A 178 -16.06 -13.41 -24.47
N ARG A 179 -16.45 -14.37 -23.62
CA ARG A 179 -16.18 -15.79 -23.87
C ARG A 179 -17.01 -16.25 -25.07
N LYS A 180 -16.33 -16.67 -26.13
CA LYS A 180 -16.95 -17.22 -27.34
C LYS A 180 -17.07 -18.76 -27.24
N GLN A 181 -18.00 -19.34 -28.00
CA GLN A 181 -18.04 -20.77 -28.22
C GLN A 181 -16.98 -21.16 -29.26
N SER A 182 -16.55 -22.42 -29.24
CA SER A 182 -15.67 -22.95 -30.28
C SER A 182 -16.46 -23.24 -31.56
N GLU A 183 -15.84 -23.14 -32.73
CA GLU A 183 -16.49 -23.38 -34.03
C GLU A 183 -17.20 -24.75 -34.06
N ARG A 184 -16.52 -25.80 -33.59
CA ARG A 184 -17.10 -27.16 -33.55
C ARG A 184 -18.28 -27.29 -32.58
N GLU A 185 -18.30 -26.52 -31.49
CA GLU A 185 -19.44 -26.46 -30.58
C GLU A 185 -20.64 -25.77 -31.24
N GLU A 186 -20.38 -24.75 -32.05
CA GLU A 186 -21.43 -24.05 -32.80
C GLU A 186 -22.06 -24.94 -33.87
N GLU A 187 -21.25 -25.64 -34.67
CA GLU A 187 -21.77 -26.64 -35.64
C GLU A 187 -22.57 -27.74 -34.94
N TRP A 188 -22.12 -28.16 -33.76
CA TRP A 188 -22.80 -29.19 -32.98
C TRP A 188 -24.17 -28.72 -32.47
N ILE A 189 -24.26 -27.49 -31.97
CA ILE A 189 -25.51 -26.87 -31.54
C ILE A 189 -26.43 -26.66 -32.74
N GLU A 190 -25.89 -26.17 -33.86
CA GLU A 190 -26.62 -25.97 -35.11
C GLU A 190 -27.31 -27.27 -35.56
N ARG A 191 -26.59 -28.40 -35.57
CA ARG A 191 -27.18 -29.72 -35.90
C ARG A 191 -28.27 -30.14 -34.91
N LEU A 192 -28.12 -29.82 -33.62
CA LEU A 192 -29.14 -30.13 -32.61
C LEU A 192 -30.40 -29.29 -32.78
N VAL A 193 -30.25 -27.98 -33.01
CA VAL A 193 -31.36 -27.05 -33.26
C VAL A 193 -32.06 -27.39 -34.58
N GLN A 194 -31.31 -27.72 -35.63
CA GLN A 194 -31.89 -28.11 -36.92
C GLN A 194 -32.74 -29.39 -36.82
N LYS A 195 -32.39 -30.33 -35.94
CA LYS A 195 -33.12 -31.60 -35.78
C LYS A 195 -34.28 -31.52 -34.80
N HIS A 196 -34.11 -30.84 -33.67
CA HIS A 196 -35.08 -30.84 -32.56
C HIS A 196 -35.74 -29.49 -32.30
N GLY A 197 -35.40 -28.44 -33.04
CA GLY A 197 -35.97 -27.10 -32.86
C GLY A 197 -35.66 -26.53 -31.47
N ASP A 198 -36.69 -26.23 -30.69
CA ASP A 198 -36.59 -25.70 -29.32
C ASP A 198 -36.81 -26.78 -28.23
N ASP A 199 -36.96 -28.05 -28.60
CA ASP A 199 -37.22 -29.14 -27.65
C ASP A 199 -35.95 -29.65 -26.97
N TYR A 200 -35.52 -28.94 -25.92
CA TYR A 200 -34.29 -29.27 -25.18
C TYR A 200 -34.31 -30.66 -24.52
N LEU A 201 -35.49 -31.20 -24.17
CA LEU A 201 -35.62 -32.56 -23.64
C LEU A 201 -35.32 -33.62 -24.70
N ALA A 202 -35.71 -33.36 -25.96
CA ALA A 202 -35.44 -34.25 -27.09
C ALA A 202 -33.95 -34.19 -27.48
N MET A 203 -33.35 -32.99 -27.47
CA MET A 203 -31.91 -32.81 -27.68
C MET A 203 -31.06 -33.56 -26.65
N ALA A 204 -31.44 -33.49 -25.37
CA ALA A 204 -30.70 -34.17 -24.30
C ALA A 204 -30.76 -35.70 -24.43
N ARG A 205 -31.90 -36.23 -24.91
CA ARG A 205 -32.10 -37.68 -25.13
C ARG A 205 -31.51 -38.21 -26.45
N ASP A 206 -31.06 -37.33 -27.36
CA ASP A 206 -30.49 -37.76 -28.63
C ASP A 206 -29.09 -38.37 -28.45
N MET A 207 -29.02 -39.70 -28.41
CA MET A 207 -27.74 -40.41 -28.22
C MET A 207 -26.76 -40.26 -29.40
N LYS A 208 -27.24 -39.89 -30.60
CA LYS A 208 -26.40 -39.73 -31.78
C LYS A 208 -25.79 -38.35 -31.85
N LEU A 209 -26.62 -37.32 -31.69
CA LEU A 209 -26.16 -35.94 -31.76
C LEU A 209 -25.62 -35.44 -30.41
N ASN A 210 -26.03 -35.99 -29.26
CA ASN A 210 -25.47 -35.67 -27.95
C ASN A 210 -24.70 -36.87 -27.35
N PRO A 211 -23.56 -37.30 -27.93
CA PRO A 211 -22.81 -38.46 -27.42
C PRO A 211 -22.34 -38.29 -25.98
N MET A 212 -22.04 -37.04 -25.58
CA MET A 212 -21.54 -36.71 -24.26
C MET A 212 -22.66 -36.55 -23.22
N GLN A 213 -23.92 -36.83 -23.57
CA GLN A 213 -25.08 -36.77 -22.67
C GLN A 213 -25.15 -35.45 -21.89
N GLN A 214 -24.91 -34.33 -22.59
CA GLN A 214 -24.98 -32.99 -22.03
C GLN A 214 -26.36 -32.73 -21.44
N SER A 215 -26.39 -32.10 -20.26
CA SER A 215 -27.62 -31.84 -19.54
C SER A 215 -28.51 -30.84 -20.30
N VAL A 216 -29.82 -30.89 -20.04
CA VAL A 216 -30.82 -29.95 -20.60
C VAL A 216 -30.44 -28.49 -20.28
N GLY A 217 -29.95 -28.23 -19.06
CA GLY A 217 -29.55 -26.90 -18.63
C GLY A 217 -28.30 -26.39 -19.37
N ASP A 218 -27.36 -27.27 -19.69
CA ASP A 218 -26.16 -26.89 -20.42
C ASP A 218 -26.46 -26.65 -21.90
N LEU A 219 -27.31 -27.48 -22.51
CA LEU A 219 -27.81 -27.26 -23.86
C LEU A 219 -28.54 -25.90 -23.96
N LYS A 220 -29.40 -25.58 -23.00
CA LYS A 220 -30.09 -24.28 -22.95
C LYS A 220 -29.12 -23.10 -22.87
N LYS A 221 -28.07 -23.18 -22.03
CA LYS A 221 -27.04 -22.13 -21.93
C LYS A 221 -26.27 -21.96 -23.23
N ARG A 222 -25.95 -23.07 -23.90
CA ARG A 222 -25.18 -23.10 -25.15
C ARG A 222 -25.98 -22.57 -26.33
N VAL A 223 -27.22 -23.02 -26.51
CA VAL A 223 -28.15 -22.51 -27.52
C VAL A 223 -28.38 -21.01 -27.31
N LYS A 224 -28.55 -20.55 -26.06
CA LYS A 224 -28.68 -19.10 -25.78
C LYS A 224 -27.46 -18.30 -26.24
N LYS A 225 -26.24 -18.82 -26.05
CA LYS A 225 -25.01 -18.16 -26.53
C LYS A 225 -24.92 -18.17 -28.05
N TRP A 226 -25.26 -19.29 -28.68
CA TRP A 226 -25.28 -19.43 -30.13
C TRP A 226 -26.29 -18.47 -30.77
N ASN A 227 -27.53 -18.40 -30.25
CA ASN A 227 -28.54 -17.44 -30.69
C ASN A 227 -28.08 -15.98 -30.54
N ALA A 228 -27.46 -15.65 -29.41
CA ALA A 228 -26.93 -14.30 -29.18
C ALA A 228 -25.79 -13.94 -30.16
N LYS A 229 -25.01 -14.93 -30.63
CA LYS A 229 -24.00 -14.75 -31.66
C LYS A 229 -24.62 -14.55 -33.05
N GLN A 230 -25.69 -15.28 -33.38
CA GLN A 230 -26.40 -15.14 -34.66
C GLN A 230 -27.14 -13.80 -34.78
N GLN A 231 -27.54 -13.20 -33.66
CA GLN A 231 -28.21 -11.90 -33.61
C GLN A 231 -27.23 -10.70 -33.56
N SER A 232 -25.96 -10.94 -33.27
CA SER A 232 -24.90 -9.92 -33.13
C SER A 232 -24.11 -9.76 -34.40
#